data_AF-A0AAU7HPK7-F1
#
_entry.id   AF-A0AAU7HPK7-F1
#
_cell.length_a   1.000
_cell.length_b   1.000
_cell.length_c   1.000
_cell.angle_alpha   90.00
_cell.angle_beta   90.00
_cell.angle_gamma   90.00
#
_symmetry.space_group_name_H-M   'P 1'
#
loop_
_entity.id
_entity.type
_entity.pdbx_description
1 polymer ?
#
loop_
_entity_poly.entity_id
_entity_poly.type
_entity_poly.pdbx_seq_one_letter_code
_entity_poly.pdbx_strand_id
1 'polypeptide(L)'
;MNIINYLDERWVVELCANIQDNSKELECFLELAEAVKKSCGRSSLSLTSNIWIIKCGHDDLCDILYGPLNQDPDLRDYLLRLARIIDEADSYEIDKPETHAYSSEAHAVLHHNKTGGLLYKENEELPWWDDSSMILIDCQDKILSLFRKLPIYHNMGLDEFDSYLEKCFPNIYFLDDARDFSKTDISEKNDTKLSVIIKHLSYLNDHAQYDYLIDPEQFEQKALSHGVELSRESSSTKRNQDAVKERTKKINEEALFFELHTKLSREKGRIHFHIGSSLSEKINKLSGGRLIVGIVCKHLST
;
A
#
# COMPACT_ATOMS: atom_id res chain seq x y z
N MET A 1 5.39 -9.51 10.28
CA MET A 1 3.96 -9.75 10.49
C MET A 1 3.37 -10.12 9.13
N ASN A 2 2.71 -11.26 9.03
CA ASN A 2 2.23 -11.77 7.74
C ASN A 2 0.74 -11.51 7.64
N ILE A 3 0.31 -10.60 6.76
CA ILE A 3 -1.06 -10.63 6.30
C ILE A 3 -1.17 -11.78 5.34
N ILE A 4 -2.18 -12.59 5.56
CA ILE A 4 -2.60 -13.59 4.60
C ILE A 4 -3.52 -12.89 3.60
N ASN A 5 -3.15 -12.97 2.32
CA ASN A 5 -4.00 -12.53 1.23
C ASN A 5 -4.62 -13.77 0.61
N TYR A 6 -5.93 -13.90 0.73
CA TYR A 6 -6.68 -15.03 0.21
C TYR A 6 -6.98 -14.80 -1.26
N LEU A 7 -6.53 -15.73 -2.09
CA LEU A 7 -6.93 -15.81 -3.47
C LEU A 7 -8.33 -16.42 -3.50
N ASP A 8 -9.30 -15.69 -4.04
CA ASP A 8 -10.66 -16.20 -4.18
C ASP A 8 -10.71 -17.24 -5.31
N GLU A 9 -11.01 -18.49 -4.94
CA GLU A 9 -11.01 -19.59 -5.88
C GLU A 9 -12.04 -19.41 -7.01
N ARG A 10 -13.11 -18.63 -6.79
CA ARG A 10 -14.09 -18.32 -7.84
C ARG A 10 -13.45 -17.60 -9.01
N TRP A 11 -12.51 -16.68 -8.75
CA TRP A 11 -11.84 -15.95 -9.82
C TRP A 11 -10.98 -16.88 -10.67
N VAL A 12 -10.22 -17.78 -10.03
CA VAL A 12 -9.42 -18.78 -10.75
C VAL A 12 -10.31 -19.69 -11.59
N VAL A 13 -11.43 -20.14 -11.04
CA VAL A 13 -12.41 -20.97 -11.76
C VAL A 13 -12.97 -20.24 -12.97
N GLU A 14 -13.39 -18.99 -12.82
CA GLU A 14 -13.93 -18.18 -13.91
C GLU A 14 -12.90 -17.96 -15.00
N LEU A 15 -11.66 -17.61 -14.64
CA LEU A 15 -10.56 -17.44 -15.58
C LEU A 15 -10.26 -18.73 -16.35
N CYS A 16 -10.28 -19.88 -15.69
CA CYS A 16 -9.93 -21.16 -16.29
C CYS A 16 -11.08 -21.78 -17.11
N ALA A 17 -12.34 -21.57 -16.72
CA ALA A 17 -13.50 -22.18 -17.38
C ALA A 17 -13.64 -21.81 -18.86
N ASN A 18 -13.12 -20.65 -19.28
CA ASN A 18 -13.01 -20.26 -20.68
C ASN A 18 -11.70 -19.50 -20.95
N ILE A 19 -10.58 -20.17 -20.70
CA ILE A 19 -9.25 -19.54 -20.67
C ILE A 19 -8.86 -18.82 -21.98
N GLN A 20 -9.32 -19.31 -23.13
CA GLN A 20 -9.04 -18.68 -24.42
C GLN A 20 -9.64 -17.27 -24.50
N ASP A 21 -10.90 -17.13 -24.08
CA ASP A 21 -11.61 -15.85 -24.07
C ASP A 21 -11.13 -14.94 -22.91
N ASN A 22 -10.63 -15.54 -21.82
CA ASN A 22 -10.22 -14.84 -20.61
C ASN A 22 -8.71 -14.52 -20.53
N SER A 23 -7.92 -14.80 -21.57
CA SER A 23 -6.45 -14.65 -21.57
C SER A 23 -5.95 -13.28 -21.06
N LYS A 24 -6.62 -12.19 -21.43
CA LYS A 24 -6.28 -10.83 -20.94
C LYS A 24 -6.57 -10.65 -19.45
N GLU A 25 -7.70 -11.16 -18.98
CA GLU A 25 -8.08 -11.07 -17.57
C GLU A 25 -7.18 -11.97 -16.71
N LEU A 26 -6.81 -13.14 -17.25
CA LEU A 26 -5.83 -14.03 -16.64
C LEU A 26 -4.48 -13.35 -16.51
N GLU A 27 -4.02 -12.62 -17.53
CA GLU A 27 -2.77 -11.85 -17.42
C GLU A 27 -2.84 -10.80 -16.32
N CYS A 28 -3.91 -10.01 -16.26
CA CYS A 28 -4.10 -9.02 -15.19
C CYS A 28 -4.08 -9.68 -13.80
N PHE A 29 -4.73 -10.83 -13.66
CA PHE A 29 -4.72 -11.61 -12.42
C PHE A 29 -3.31 -12.08 -12.05
N LEU A 30 -2.57 -12.65 -13.01
CA LEU A 30 -1.20 -13.15 -12.80
C LEU A 30 -0.26 -12.01 -12.38
N GLU A 31 -0.30 -10.88 -13.08
CA GLU A 31 0.48 -9.69 -12.74
C GLU A 31 0.17 -9.20 -11.32
N LEU A 32 -1.11 -9.20 -10.93
CA LEU A 32 -1.54 -8.77 -9.59
C LEU A 32 -1.05 -9.73 -8.50
N ALA A 33 -1.24 -11.04 -8.67
CA ALA A 33 -0.80 -12.05 -7.72
C ALA A 33 0.73 -12.06 -7.58
N GLU A 34 1.47 -11.91 -8.69
CA GLU A 34 2.93 -11.75 -8.68
C GLU A 34 3.36 -10.47 -7.94
N ALA A 35 2.66 -9.34 -8.15
CA ALA A 35 2.92 -8.09 -7.45
C ALA A 35 2.69 -8.21 -5.94
N VAL A 36 1.64 -8.92 -5.51
CA VAL A 36 1.38 -9.22 -4.10
C VAL A 36 2.54 -10.04 -3.52
N LYS A 37 2.93 -11.16 -4.17
CA LYS A 37 4.05 -12.00 -3.70
C LYS A 37 5.36 -11.23 -3.62
N LYS A 38 5.64 -10.38 -4.61
CA LYS A 38 6.85 -9.55 -4.64
C LYS A 38 6.88 -8.55 -3.49
N SER A 39 5.74 -7.94 -3.18
CA SER A 39 5.65 -6.86 -2.18
C SER A 39 5.52 -7.39 -0.76
N CYS A 40 4.70 -8.43 -0.56
CA CYS A 40 4.32 -8.98 0.74
C CYS A 40 5.16 -10.20 1.16
N GLY A 41 5.88 -10.84 0.23
CA GLY A 41 6.68 -12.04 0.47
C GLY A 41 6.06 -13.29 -0.16
N ARG A 42 6.84 -14.39 -0.28
CA ARG A 42 6.38 -15.61 -0.99
C ARG A 42 5.15 -16.26 -0.34
N SER A 43 5.14 -16.39 0.99
CA SER A 43 4.05 -16.97 1.79
C SER A 43 2.93 -15.95 2.12
N SER A 44 2.70 -14.97 1.25
CA SER A 44 1.66 -13.95 1.48
C SER A 44 0.34 -14.27 0.80
N LEU A 45 0.32 -15.22 -0.14
CA LEU A 45 -0.90 -15.70 -0.78
C LEU A 45 -1.34 -17.00 -0.12
N SER A 46 -2.64 -17.14 0.12
CA SER A 46 -3.22 -18.40 0.53
C SER A 46 -4.46 -18.77 -0.28
N LEU A 47 -4.66 -20.07 -0.45
CA LEU A 47 -5.73 -20.66 -1.24
C LEU A 47 -6.33 -21.87 -0.52
N THR A 48 -7.54 -22.26 -0.90
CA THR A 48 -8.19 -23.46 -0.33
C THR A 48 -7.36 -24.71 -0.66
N SER A 49 -7.24 -25.63 0.30
CA SER A 49 -6.58 -26.93 0.07
C SER A 49 -7.23 -27.75 -1.05
N ASN A 50 -8.50 -27.47 -1.37
CA ASN A 50 -9.26 -28.14 -2.42
C ASN A 50 -9.04 -27.55 -3.82
N ILE A 51 -8.20 -26.52 -4.00
CA ILE A 51 -8.08 -25.76 -5.26
C ILE A 51 -7.91 -26.64 -6.51
N TRP A 52 -7.15 -27.73 -6.40
CA TRP A 52 -6.80 -28.61 -7.51
C TRP A 52 -7.98 -29.45 -8.03
N ILE A 53 -8.97 -29.72 -7.17
CA ILE A 53 -10.14 -30.54 -7.48
C ILE A 53 -11.39 -29.70 -7.78
N ILE A 54 -11.24 -28.37 -7.86
CA ILE A 54 -12.35 -27.48 -8.21
C ILE A 54 -12.63 -27.57 -9.71
N LYS A 55 -13.92 -27.75 -10.04
CA LYS A 55 -14.41 -27.81 -11.41
C LYS A 55 -14.35 -26.43 -12.07
N CYS A 56 -13.70 -26.38 -13.22
CA CYS A 56 -13.60 -25.23 -14.10
C CYS A 56 -14.36 -25.54 -15.40
N GLY A 57 -15.69 -25.39 -15.37
CA GLY A 57 -16.54 -25.91 -16.43
C GLY A 57 -16.70 -27.43 -16.32
N HIS A 58 -16.19 -28.18 -17.30
CA HIS A 58 -16.28 -29.65 -17.32
C HIS A 58 -15.05 -30.35 -16.74
N ASP A 59 -13.90 -29.69 -16.75
CA ASP A 59 -12.62 -30.23 -16.31
C ASP A 59 -12.27 -29.77 -14.90
N ASP A 60 -11.45 -30.52 -14.17
CA ASP A 60 -10.87 -30.04 -12.91
C ASP A 60 -9.71 -29.07 -13.20
N LEU A 61 -9.43 -28.14 -12.28
CA LEU A 61 -8.34 -27.17 -12.45
C LEU A 61 -6.99 -27.87 -12.75
N CYS A 62 -6.73 -28.99 -12.09
CA CYS A 62 -5.54 -29.82 -12.35
C CYS A 62 -5.43 -30.26 -13.83
N ASP A 63 -6.55 -30.68 -14.43
CA ASP A 63 -6.59 -31.12 -15.83
C ASP A 63 -6.39 -29.94 -16.79
N ILE A 64 -6.86 -28.74 -16.44
CA ILE A 64 -6.61 -27.53 -17.24
C ILE A 64 -5.12 -27.16 -17.21
N LEU A 65 -4.51 -27.15 -16.02
CA LEU A 65 -3.12 -26.70 -15.82
C LEU A 65 -2.10 -27.70 -16.38
N TYR A 66 -2.37 -29.00 -16.28
CA TYR A 66 -1.41 -30.06 -16.63
C TYR A 66 -1.84 -30.93 -17.81
N GLY A 67 -3.02 -30.71 -18.37
CA GLY A 67 -3.55 -31.45 -19.51
C GLY A 67 -3.13 -30.89 -20.88
N PRO A 68 -3.88 -31.22 -21.94
CA PRO A 68 -3.53 -30.89 -23.32
C PRO A 68 -3.38 -29.39 -23.59
N LEU A 69 -4.13 -28.54 -22.88
CA LEU A 69 -4.07 -27.07 -23.03
C LEU A 69 -2.70 -26.48 -22.69
N ASN A 70 -1.91 -27.14 -21.83
CA ASN A 70 -0.54 -26.73 -21.52
C ASN A 70 0.44 -26.94 -22.70
N GLN A 71 0.00 -27.61 -23.78
CA GLN A 71 0.75 -27.71 -25.03
C GLN A 71 0.38 -26.61 -26.03
N ASP A 72 -0.67 -25.82 -25.77
CA ASP A 72 -1.04 -24.68 -26.60
C ASP A 72 0.00 -23.56 -26.43
N PRO A 73 0.73 -23.17 -27.50
CA PRO A 73 1.75 -22.13 -27.43
C PRO A 73 1.25 -20.79 -26.90
N ASP A 74 -0.04 -20.47 -27.12
CA ASP A 74 -0.62 -19.18 -26.75
C ASP A 74 -1.06 -19.15 -25.28
N LEU A 75 -1.29 -20.31 -24.66
CA LEU A 75 -1.78 -20.42 -23.27
C LEU A 75 -0.75 -20.96 -22.29
N ARG A 76 0.26 -21.68 -22.79
CA ARG A 76 1.25 -22.38 -21.98
C ARG A 76 1.92 -21.49 -20.94
N ASP A 77 2.32 -20.27 -21.31
CA ASP A 77 3.00 -19.37 -20.36
C ASP A 77 2.06 -18.96 -19.20
N TYR A 78 0.82 -18.59 -19.51
CA TYR A 78 -0.18 -18.24 -18.49
C TYR A 78 -0.47 -19.42 -17.55
N LEU A 79 -0.64 -20.62 -18.10
CA LEU A 79 -0.91 -21.83 -17.31
C LEU A 79 0.27 -22.20 -16.40
N LEU A 80 1.52 -22.09 -16.88
CA LEU A 80 2.70 -22.34 -16.07
C LEU A 80 2.87 -21.30 -14.96
N ARG A 81 2.59 -20.02 -15.24
CA ARG A 81 2.60 -18.96 -14.23
C ARG A 81 1.52 -19.17 -13.18
N LEU A 82 0.30 -19.52 -13.59
CA LEU A 82 -0.80 -19.83 -12.68
C LEU A 82 -0.46 -21.03 -11.78
N ALA A 83 -0.03 -22.14 -12.38
CA ALA A 83 0.39 -23.34 -11.63
C ALA A 83 1.47 -23.00 -10.60
N ARG A 84 2.48 -22.21 -10.98
CA ARG A 84 3.52 -21.76 -10.06
C ARG A 84 2.99 -20.87 -8.93
N ILE A 85 2.01 -20.00 -9.21
CA ILE A 85 1.40 -19.17 -8.18
C ILE A 85 0.67 -20.04 -7.16
N ILE A 86 -0.09 -21.03 -7.63
CA ILE A 86 -0.83 -21.98 -6.80
C ILE A 86 0.13 -22.85 -5.98
N ASP A 87 1.16 -23.43 -6.60
CA ASP A 87 2.16 -24.29 -5.95
C ASP A 87 2.96 -23.57 -4.84
N GLU A 88 3.22 -22.27 -5.01
CA GLU A 88 3.98 -21.47 -4.06
C GLU A 88 3.09 -20.81 -2.98
N ALA A 89 1.75 -20.89 -3.08
CA ALA A 89 0.83 -20.32 -2.11
C ALA A 89 0.61 -21.27 -0.92
N ASP A 90 0.34 -20.69 0.25
CA ASP A 90 -0.01 -21.49 1.43
C ASP A 90 -1.46 -22.01 1.29
N SER A 91 -1.73 -23.24 1.74
CA SER A 91 -3.08 -23.77 1.75
C SER A 91 -3.78 -23.51 3.09
N TYR A 92 -5.08 -23.21 3.06
CA TYR A 92 -5.93 -23.17 4.25
C TYR A 92 -7.06 -24.21 4.17
N GLU A 93 -7.54 -24.63 5.34
CA GLU A 93 -8.71 -25.47 5.52
C GLU A 93 -9.64 -24.82 6.55
N ILE A 94 -10.95 -24.95 6.34
CA ILE A 94 -11.95 -24.48 7.30
C ILE A 94 -12.56 -25.70 7.98
N ASP A 95 -12.17 -25.93 9.23
CA ASP A 95 -12.58 -27.09 10.04
C ASP A 95 -14.09 -27.19 10.32
N LYS A 96 -14.88 -26.18 9.96
CA LYS A 96 -16.32 -26.15 10.24
C LYS A 96 -17.12 -25.60 9.06
N PRO A 97 -18.18 -26.30 8.61
CA PRO A 97 -19.18 -25.66 7.76
C PRO A 97 -19.84 -24.57 8.61
N GLU A 98 -19.58 -23.32 8.27
CA GLU A 98 -20.31 -22.22 8.87
C GLU A 98 -21.82 -22.43 8.61
N THR A 99 -22.66 -21.99 9.54
CA THR A 99 -24.13 -22.02 9.35
C THR A 99 -24.59 -21.06 8.24
N HIS A 100 -23.68 -20.26 7.71
CA HIS A 100 -23.92 -19.32 6.61
C HIS A 100 -23.38 -19.92 5.31
N ALA A 101 -24.17 -19.82 4.24
CA ALA A 101 -23.70 -20.15 2.89
C ALA A 101 -22.83 -19.00 2.39
N TYR A 102 -21.51 -19.22 2.31
CA TYR A 102 -20.58 -18.32 1.62
C TYR A 102 -20.54 -18.63 0.13
N SER A 103 -20.24 -17.62 -0.67
CA SER A 103 -20.01 -17.79 -2.10
C SER A 103 -18.66 -18.45 -2.41
N SER A 104 -17.66 -18.31 -1.52
CA SER A 104 -16.33 -18.93 -1.61
C SER A 104 -15.81 -19.36 -0.23
N GLU A 105 -14.90 -20.34 -0.21
CA GLU A 105 -14.07 -20.68 0.95
C GLU A 105 -13.18 -19.50 1.36
N ALA A 106 -12.68 -18.70 0.40
CA ALA A 106 -11.95 -17.48 0.69
C ALA A 106 -12.76 -16.48 1.53
N HIS A 107 -14.06 -16.32 1.23
CA HIS A 107 -14.96 -15.51 2.04
C HIS A 107 -15.15 -16.08 3.44
N ALA A 108 -15.37 -17.40 3.55
CA ALA A 108 -15.55 -18.04 4.84
C ALA A 108 -14.31 -17.88 5.74
N VAL A 109 -13.10 -18.07 5.21
CA VAL A 109 -11.86 -17.93 6.01
C VAL A 109 -11.59 -16.46 6.37
N LEU A 110 -11.87 -15.51 5.48
CA LEU A 110 -11.76 -14.08 5.77
C LEU A 110 -12.73 -13.66 6.88
N HIS A 111 -13.98 -14.09 6.78
CA HIS A 111 -14.98 -13.80 7.80
C HIS A 111 -14.60 -14.39 9.15
N HIS A 112 -14.09 -15.64 9.16
CA HIS A 112 -13.60 -16.30 10.36
C HIS A 112 -12.44 -15.55 11.02
N ASN A 113 -11.43 -15.19 10.22
CA ASN A 113 -10.19 -14.55 10.71
C ASN A 113 -10.36 -13.06 11.00
N LYS A 114 -11.38 -12.41 10.45
CA LYS A 114 -11.70 -10.99 10.63
C LYS A 114 -10.57 -10.04 10.20
N THR A 115 -9.69 -10.49 9.31
CA THR A 115 -8.61 -9.70 8.73
C THR A 115 -8.01 -10.41 7.52
N GLY A 116 -7.48 -9.64 6.59
CA GLY A 116 -6.77 -10.17 5.43
C GLY A 116 -7.00 -9.35 4.16
N GLY A 117 -6.24 -9.69 3.14
CA GLY A 117 -6.51 -9.26 1.77
C GLY A 117 -7.39 -10.29 1.07
N LEU A 118 -8.34 -9.86 0.23
CA LEU A 118 -9.02 -10.71 -0.74
C LEU A 118 -8.52 -10.34 -2.13
N LEU A 119 -7.88 -11.26 -2.85
CA LEU A 119 -7.61 -11.08 -4.27
C LEU A 119 -8.83 -11.51 -5.06
N TYR A 120 -9.57 -10.53 -5.56
CA TYR A 120 -10.77 -10.74 -6.36
C TYR A 120 -11.01 -9.54 -7.28
N LYS A 121 -11.60 -9.77 -8.47
CA LYS A 121 -11.75 -8.74 -9.50
C LYS A 121 -12.80 -7.67 -9.22
N GLU A 122 -13.76 -7.96 -8.35
CA GLU A 122 -14.93 -7.12 -8.14
C GLU A 122 -15.16 -6.86 -6.67
N ASN A 123 -15.69 -5.67 -6.36
CA ASN A 123 -16.11 -5.36 -5.01
C ASN A 123 -17.52 -5.88 -4.76
N GLU A 124 -17.64 -6.83 -3.85
CA GLU A 124 -18.93 -7.37 -3.41
C GLU A 124 -19.38 -6.68 -2.11
N GLU A 125 -20.66 -6.31 -2.04
CA GLU A 125 -21.24 -5.82 -0.79
C GLU A 125 -21.47 -6.97 0.18
N LEU A 126 -20.52 -7.17 1.08
CA LEU A 126 -20.53 -8.23 2.09
C LEU A 126 -20.89 -7.62 3.45
N PRO A 127 -22.07 -7.93 4.05
CA PRO A 127 -22.53 -7.29 5.30
C PRO A 127 -21.62 -7.49 6.51
N TRP A 128 -20.78 -8.52 6.47
CA TRP A 128 -19.83 -8.88 7.53
C TRP A 128 -18.43 -8.30 7.30
N TRP A 129 -18.19 -7.63 6.17
CA TRP A 129 -16.89 -7.06 5.82
C TRP A 129 -16.54 -5.90 6.75
N ASP A 130 -15.28 -5.87 7.20
CA ASP A 130 -14.76 -4.83 8.07
C ASP A 130 -13.64 -4.06 7.36
N ASP A 131 -13.97 -2.87 6.88
CA ASP A 131 -13.03 -1.97 6.20
C ASP A 131 -11.85 -1.54 7.07
N SER A 132 -11.89 -1.72 8.39
CA SER A 132 -10.75 -1.40 9.25
C SER A 132 -9.64 -2.46 9.20
N SER A 133 -9.99 -3.70 8.84
CA SER A 133 -9.14 -4.89 9.00
C SER A 133 -9.00 -5.73 7.74
N MET A 134 -9.86 -5.49 6.74
CA MET A 134 -9.90 -6.19 5.47
C MET A 134 -9.67 -5.25 4.29
N ILE A 135 -9.22 -5.81 3.18
CA ILE A 135 -9.05 -5.08 1.93
C ILE A 135 -9.26 -5.97 0.72
N LEU A 136 -10.01 -5.46 -0.26
CA LEU A 136 -10.07 -6.02 -1.59
C LEU A 136 -8.83 -5.58 -2.38
N ILE A 137 -8.14 -6.54 -2.96
CA ILE A 137 -6.98 -6.36 -3.83
C ILE A 137 -7.43 -6.75 -5.24
N ASP A 138 -8.03 -5.79 -5.93
CA ASP A 138 -8.52 -5.88 -7.31
C ASP A 138 -7.52 -5.26 -8.31
N CYS A 139 -6.58 -4.45 -7.83
CA CYS A 139 -5.51 -3.86 -8.61
C CYS A 139 -4.24 -3.62 -7.78
N GLN A 140 -3.11 -3.36 -8.45
CA GLN A 140 -1.81 -3.20 -7.80
C GLN A 140 -1.79 -2.02 -6.79
N ASP A 141 -2.55 -0.96 -7.03
CA ASP A 141 -2.62 0.20 -6.14
C ASP A 141 -3.21 -0.15 -4.76
N LYS A 142 -4.03 -1.20 -4.67
CA LYS A 142 -4.56 -1.70 -3.39
C LYS A 142 -3.49 -2.36 -2.53
N ILE A 143 -2.39 -2.84 -3.11
CA ILE A 143 -1.27 -3.43 -2.36
C ILE A 143 -0.64 -2.38 -1.44
N LEU A 144 -0.52 -1.12 -1.88
CA LEU A 144 -0.03 -0.06 -1.00
C LEU A 144 -1.04 0.27 0.10
N SER A 145 -2.33 0.26 -0.22
CA SER A 145 -3.39 0.45 0.76
C SER A 145 -3.37 -0.63 1.86
N LEU A 146 -3.03 -1.88 1.51
CA LEU A 146 -2.83 -2.98 2.44
C LEU A 146 -1.72 -2.64 3.46
N PHE A 147 -0.53 -2.23 2.98
CA PHE A 147 0.58 -1.86 3.87
C PHE A 147 0.25 -0.68 4.79
N ARG A 148 -0.58 0.26 4.32
CA ARG A 148 -0.98 1.44 5.10
C ARG A 148 -2.06 1.13 6.13
N LYS A 149 -2.92 0.13 5.91
CA LYS A 149 -3.91 -0.31 6.91
C LYS A 149 -3.26 -1.09 8.06
N LEU A 150 -2.22 -1.85 7.75
CA LEU A 150 -1.58 -2.75 8.70
C LEU A 150 -1.17 -2.13 10.04
N PRO A 151 -0.42 -1.01 10.05
CA PRO A 151 0.00 -0.40 11.30
C PRO A 151 -1.16 0.02 12.19
N ILE A 152 -2.27 0.44 11.57
CA ILE A 152 -3.47 0.88 12.29
C ILE A 152 -4.18 -0.33 12.89
N TYR A 153 -4.44 -1.36 12.09
CA TYR A 153 -5.16 -2.56 12.53
C TYR A 153 -4.45 -3.27 13.69
N HIS A 154 -3.12 -3.40 13.62
CA HIS A 154 -2.34 -4.01 14.69
C HIS A 154 -1.97 -3.05 15.81
N ASN A 155 -2.41 -1.78 15.74
CA ASN A 155 -2.08 -0.73 16.69
C ASN A 155 -0.57 -0.65 16.98
N MET A 156 0.23 -0.67 15.91
CA MET A 156 1.69 -0.68 15.99
C MET A 156 2.22 0.51 16.77
N GLY A 157 3.32 0.33 17.51
CA GLY A 157 4.07 1.46 18.04
C GLY A 157 4.72 2.29 16.93
N LEU A 158 5.05 3.56 17.18
CA LEU A 158 5.75 4.40 16.20
C LEU A 158 7.12 3.83 15.81
N ASP A 159 7.82 3.21 16.76
CA ASP A 159 9.11 2.54 16.52
C ASP A 159 8.95 1.32 15.60
N GLU A 160 7.84 0.58 15.71
CA GLU A 160 7.55 -0.54 14.82
C GLU A 160 7.15 -0.03 13.43
N PHE A 161 6.32 1.02 13.37
CA PHE A 161 5.89 1.65 12.12
C PHE A 161 7.06 2.18 11.28
N ASP A 162 8.14 2.63 11.92
CA ASP A 162 9.38 3.04 11.24
C ASP A 162 9.88 1.97 10.26
N SER A 163 9.83 0.69 10.66
CA SER A 163 10.27 -0.43 9.81
C SER A 163 9.38 -0.69 8.59
N TYR A 164 8.21 -0.05 8.50
CA TYR A 164 7.26 -0.18 7.40
C TYR A 164 7.21 1.05 6.49
N LEU A 165 7.89 2.15 6.81
CA LEU A 165 7.78 3.42 6.08
C LEU A 165 8.04 3.25 4.58
N GLU A 166 9.11 2.55 4.21
CA GLU A 166 9.48 2.32 2.81
C GLU A 166 8.44 1.48 2.05
N LYS A 167 7.76 0.56 2.73
CA LYS A 167 6.72 -0.28 2.13
C LYS A 167 5.42 0.50 1.96
N CYS A 168 5.09 1.35 2.94
CA CYS A 168 3.89 2.19 2.91
C CYS A 168 4.02 3.37 1.94
N PHE A 169 5.22 3.94 1.81
CA PHE A 169 5.48 5.19 1.10
C PHE A 169 6.74 5.09 0.21
N PRO A 170 6.73 4.21 -0.81
CA PRO A 170 7.92 3.96 -1.65
C PRO A 170 8.42 5.20 -2.41
N ASN A 171 7.54 6.17 -2.68
CA ASN A 171 7.86 7.41 -3.41
C ASN A 171 8.36 8.53 -2.49
N ILE A 172 8.55 8.25 -1.19
CA ILE A 172 9.14 9.17 -0.22
C ILE A 172 10.54 8.70 0.16
N TYR A 173 11.47 9.63 0.23
CA TYR A 173 12.77 9.45 0.86
C TYR A 173 12.75 10.11 2.25
N PHE A 174 12.92 9.30 3.30
CA PHE A 174 12.98 9.79 4.68
C PHE A 174 14.43 10.03 5.10
N LEU A 175 14.72 11.21 5.64
CA LEU A 175 15.96 11.40 6.41
C LEU A 175 15.83 10.68 7.76
N ASP A 176 16.91 10.07 8.24
CA ASP A 176 16.92 9.27 9.48
C ASP A 176 16.28 10.00 10.68
N ASP A 177 16.64 11.27 10.90
CA ASP A 177 16.10 12.10 11.98
C ASP A 177 14.58 12.34 11.90
N ALA A 178 14.01 12.23 10.69
CA ALA A 178 12.62 12.52 10.38
C ALA A 178 11.72 11.27 10.45
N ARG A 179 12.28 10.12 10.80
CA ARG A 179 11.54 8.86 10.98
C ARG A 179 10.85 8.76 12.34
N ASP A 180 11.32 9.53 13.32
CA ASP A 180 10.75 9.56 14.67
C ASP A 180 9.50 10.46 14.74
N PHE A 181 8.34 9.84 14.56
CA PHE A 181 7.04 10.51 14.66
C PHE A 181 6.60 10.82 16.09
N SER A 182 7.31 10.37 17.13
CA SER A 182 7.00 10.75 18.51
C SER A 182 7.19 12.26 18.71
N LYS A 183 8.09 12.87 17.93
CA LYS A 183 8.39 14.31 17.89
C LYS A 183 7.20 15.18 17.49
N THR A 184 6.13 14.60 16.92
CA THR A 184 4.91 15.33 16.55
C THR A 184 4.14 15.89 17.74
N ASP A 185 4.27 15.27 18.93
CA ASP A 185 3.59 15.65 20.18
C ASP A 185 2.05 15.79 20.05
N ILE A 186 1.42 15.11 19.09
CA ILE A 186 -0.05 15.08 19.00
C ILE A 186 -0.63 14.16 20.10
N SER A 187 -1.61 14.68 20.82
CA SER A 187 -2.21 14.06 22.03
C SER A 187 -3.36 13.09 21.71
N GLU A 188 -3.19 12.30 20.66
CA GLU A 188 -4.19 11.33 20.22
C GLU A 188 -3.85 9.92 20.72
N LYS A 189 -4.87 9.05 20.79
CA LYS A 189 -4.64 7.61 20.94
C LYS A 189 -3.80 7.10 19.77
N ASN A 190 -3.03 6.04 20.00
CA ASN A 190 -2.00 5.59 19.07
C ASN A 190 -2.55 5.20 17.69
N ASP A 191 -3.68 4.51 17.64
CA ASP A 191 -4.44 4.18 16.42
C ASP A 191 -4.82 5.42 15.60
N THR A 192 -5.33 6.45 16.29
CA THR A 192 -5.77 7.71 15.71
C THR A 192 -4.55 8.50 15.20
N LYS A 193 -3.48 8.55 16.00
CA LYS A 193 -2.20 9.17 15.65
C LYS A 193 -1.61 8.54 14.39
N LEU A 194 -1.53 7.21 14.32
CA LEU A 194 -1.03 6.51 13.14
C LEU A 194 -1.91 6.75 11.93
N SER A 195 -3.23 6.70 12.08
CA SER A 195 -4.18 6.97 11.00
C SER A 195 -3.95 8.36 10.40
N VAL A 196 -3.76 9.39 11.24
CA VAL A 196 -3.47 10.75 10.78
C VAL A 196 -2.10 10.84 10.09
N ILE A 197 -1.05 10.26 10.67
CA ILE A 197 0.29 10.24 10.04
C ILE A 197 0.24 9.56 8.67
N ILE A 198 -0.36 8.38 8.60
CA ILE A 198 -0.47 7.59 7.37
C ILE A 198 -1.28 8.33 6.32
N LYS A 199 -2.38 9.00 6.69
CA LYS A 199 -3.16 9.84 5.77
C LYS A 199 -2.30 10.92 5.13
N HIS A 200 -1.54 11.66 5.93
CA HIS A 200 -0.69 12.74 5.43
C HIS A 200 0.44 12.21 4.55
N LEU A 201 1.14 11.16 4.97
CA LEU A 201 2.19 10.53 4.19
C LEU A 201 1.67 9.88 2.90
N SER A 202 0.43 9.36 2.90
CA SER A 202 -0.20 8.81 1.69
C SER A 202 -0.39 9.90 0.64
N TYR A 203 -0.91 11.06 1.02
CA TYR A 203 -1.01 12.20 0.11
C TYR A 203 0.35 12.64 -0.44
N LEU A 204 1.37 12.71 0.43
CA LEU A 204 2.73 13.05 0.01
C LEU A 204 3.31 12.02 -0.97
N ASN A 205 3.03 10.73 -0.77
CA ASN A 205 3.52 9.66 -1.62
C ASN A 205 2.81 9.60 -2.98
N ASP A 206 1.49 9.78 -2.99
CA ASP A 206 0.64 9.46 -4.14
C ASP A 206 0.41 10.66 -5.06
N HIS A 207 0.39 11.88 -4.50
CA HIS A 207 -0.13 13.05 -5.21
C HIS A 207 0.80 14.27 -5.17
N ALA A 208 1.49 14.51 -4.05
CA ALA A 208 2.07 15.82 -3.78
C ALA A 208 3.03 16.33 -4.86
N GLN A 209 3.95 15.48 -5.34
CA GLN A 209 4.92 15.90 -6.35
C GLN A 209 4.26 16.33 -7.66
N TYR A 210 3.29 15.54 -8.14
CA TYR A 210 2.52 15.85 -9.35
C TYR A 210 1.69 17.13 -9.18
N ASP A 211 0.95 17.22 -8.07
CA ASP A 211 0.09 18.37 -7.78
C ASP A 211 0.86 19.69 -7.73
N TYR A 212 2.01 19.68 -7.08
CA TYR A 212 2.90 20.83 -6.97
C TYR A 212 3.51 21.22 -8.32
N LEU A 213 4.01 20.25 -9.10
CA LEU A 213 4.67 20.54 -10.37
C LEU A 213 3.72 21.09 -11.43
N ILE A 214 2.44 20.71 -11.39
CA ILE A 214 1.42 21.22 -12.30
C ILE A 214 0.99 22.63 -11.93
N ASP A 215 0.67 22.84 -10.65
CA ASP A 215 0.15 24.12 -10.19
C ASP A 215 0.61 24.38 -8.75
N PRO A 216 1.78 25.00 -8.58
CA PRO A 216 2.29 25.35 -7.26
C PRO A 216 1.35 26.29 -6.50
N GLU A 217 0.60 27.17 -7.18
CA GLU A 217 -0.27 28.16 -6.54
C GLU A 217 -1.50 27.51 -5.91
N GLN A 218 -2.05 26.47 -6.57
CA GLN A 218 -3.20 25.71 -6.07
C GLN A 218 -2.82 24.52 -5.19
N PHE A 219 -1.53 24.28 -4.94
CA PHE A 219 -1.05 23.09 -4.24
C PHE A 219 -1.69 22.92 -2.86
N GLU A 220 -1.83 24.00 -2.07
CA GLU A 220 -2.46 23.93 -0.75
C GLU A 220 -3.95 23.58 -0.82
N GLN A 221 -4.65 24.08 -1.84
CA GLN A 221 -6.07 23.79 -2.04
C GLN A 221 -6.30 22.34 -2.49
N LYS A 222 -5.42 21.81 -3.36
CA LYS A 222 -5.42 20.39 -3.75
C LYS A 222 -5.15 19.49 -2.55
N ALA A 223 -4.13 19.77 -1.75
CA ALA A 223 -3.89 19.00 -0.53
C ALA A 223 -5.12 18.99 0.40
N LEU A 224 -5.76 20.15 0.57
CA LEU A 224 -6.96 20.28 1.39
C LEU A 224 -8.16 19.47 0.85
N SER A 225 -8.32 19.33 -0.46
CA SER A 225 -9.39 18.48 -1.03
C SER A 225 -9.17 17.00 -0.75
N HIS A 226 -7.92 16.56 -0.53
CA HIS A 226 -7.58 15.24 0.00
C HIS A 226 -7.63 15.19 1.54
N GLY A 227 -8.09 16.26 2.19
CA GLY A 227 -8.20 16.37 3.64
C GLY A 227 -6.85 16.48 4.36
N VAL A 228 -5.82 16.96 3.67
CA VAL A 228 -4.47 17.20 4.21
C VAL A 228 -4.22 18.70 4.27
N GLU A 229 -4.13 19.24 5.49
CA GLU A 229 -3.72 20.65 5.65
C GLU A 229 -2.21 20.76 5.46
N LEU A 230 -1.82 21.63 4.52
CA LEU A 230 -0.43 21.94 4.22
C LEU A 230 -0.27 23.45 4.03
N SER A 231 0.90 23.95 4.39
CA SER A 231 1.28 25.32 4.09
C SER A 231 2.76 25.45 3.72
N ARG A 232 3.08 26.52 2.99
CA ARG A 232 4.46 26.99 2.82
C ARG A 232 4.92 27.85 4.00
N GLU A 233 6.22 27.91 4.22
CA GLU A 233 6.79 28.88 5.15
C GLU A 233 6.52 30.32 4.73
N SER A 234 6.20 31.16 5.71
CA SER A 234 5.86 32.56 5.50
C SER A 234 7.07 33.38 5.03
N SER A 235 6.82 34.50 4.35
CA SER A 235 7.86 35.46 3.99
C SER A 235 8.63 36.01 5.20
N SER A 236 8.00 36.08 6.37
CA SER A 236 8.66 36.48 7.62
C SER A 236 9.69 35.44 8.05
N THR A 237 9.29 34.17 8.07
CA THR A 237 10.14 33.03 8.42
C THR A 237 11.31 32.89 7.47
N LYS A 238 11.09 33.10 6.17
CA LYS A 238 12.16 33.09 5.15
C LYS A 238 13.20 34.22 5.33
N ARG A 239 12.86 35.29 6.05
CA ARG A 239 13.78 36.39 6.37
C ARG A 239 14.49 36.21 7.72
N ASN A 240 13.99 35.31 8.58
CA ASN A 240 14.58 35.00 9.87
C ASN A 240 15.64 33.90 9.72
N GLN A 241 16.91 34.24 9.89
CA GLN A 241 18.03 33.31 9.69
C GLN A 241 17.99 32.11 10.65
N ASP A 242 17.55 32.30 11.89
CA ASP A 242 17.44 31.21 12.87
C ASP A 242 16.32 30.23 12.46
N ALA A 243 15.19 30.76 12.03
CA ALA A 243 14.07 29.94 11.56
C ALA A 243 14.41 29.18 10.26
N VAL A 244 15.18 29.81 9.36
CA VAL A 244 15.72 29.15 8.16
C VAL A 244 16.70 28.03 8.52
N LYS A 245 17.57 28.26 9.53
CA LYS A 245 18.53 27.27 10.00
C LYS A 245 17.84 26.03 10.57
N GLU A 246 16.78 26.20 11.35
CA GLU A 246 15.98 25.06 11.88
C GLU A 246 15.37 24.20 10.75
N ARG A 247 15.05 24.82 9.62
CA ARG A 247 14.43 24.18 8.45
C ARG A 247 15.41 23.72 7.39
N THR A 248 16.71 23.87 7.64
CA THR A 248 17.75 23.48 6.70
C THR A 248 18.49 22.26 7.24
N LYS A 249 18.52 21.16 6.48
CA LYS A 249 19.34 19.99 6.81
C LYS A 249 20.50 19.88 5.83
N LYS A 250 21.63 19.36 6.31
CA LYS A 250 22.75 18.99 5.44
C LYS A 250 22.58 17.55 4.96
N ILE A 251 22.57 17.35 3.65
CA ILE A 251 22.50 16.04 2.99
C ILE A 251 23.70 15.99 2.03
N ASN A 252 24.62 15.04 2.22
CA ASN A 252 25.88 15.00 1.46
C ASN A 252 26.62 16.36 1.42
N GLU A 253 26.75 17.01 2.58
CA GLU A 253 27.38 18.32 2.77
C GLU A 253 26.65 19.51 2.12
N GLU A 254 25.55 19.27 1.40
CA GLU A 254 24.74 20.30 0.76
C GLU A 254 23.53 20.65 1.62
N ALA A 255 23.23 21.94 1.71
CA ALA A 255 22.11 22.45 2.48
C ALA A 255 20.81 22.33 1.68
N LEU A 256 19.83 21.61 2.22
CA LEU A 256 18.48 21.53 1.68
C LEU A 256 17.49 22.20 2.64
N PHE A 257 16.74 23.17 2.13
CA PHE A 257 15.72 23.90 2.88
C PHE A 257 14.34 23.26 2.71
N PHE A 258 13.68 22.96 3.81
CA PHE A 258 12.38 22.30 3.87
C PHE A 258 11.26 23.33 4.07
N GLU A 259 10.81 23.94 2.96
CA GLU A 259 9.85 25.05 3.00
C GLU A 259 8.38 24.64 3.08
N LEU A 260 8.06 23.38 2.78
CA LEU A 260 6.71 22.85 2.78
C LEU A 260 6.50 22.03 4.05
N HIS A 261 5.33 22.11 4.64
CA HIS A 261 4.97 21.24 5.74
C HIS A 261 3.48 20.90 5.76
N THR A 262 3.15 19.68 6.19
CA THR A 262 1.78 19.32 6.55
C THR A 262 1.52 19.58 8.03
N LYS A 263 0.25 19.76 8.40
CA LYS A 263 -0.19 19.95 9.78
C LYS A 263 -1.07 18.78 10.21
N LEU A 264 -0.58 17.96 11.13
CA LEU A 264 -1.35 16.82 11.67
C LEU A 264 -2.46 17.29 12.64
N SER A 265 -2.23 18.42 13.30
CA SER A 265 -3.25 19.13 14.09
C SER A 265 -3.03 20.63 13.97
N ARG A 266 -4.02 21.43 14.40
CA ARG A 266 -3.95 22.89 14.34
C ARG A 266 -2.68 23.44 15.01
N GLU A 267 -2.35 22.97 16.21
CA GLU A 267 -1.28 23.55 17.04
C GLU A 267 0.02 22.74 17.03
N LYS A 268 -0.05 21.45 16.71
CA LYS A 268 1.08 20.51 16.84
C LYS A 268 1.17 19.55 15.66
N GLY A 269 2.32 18.90 15.53
CA GLY A 269 2.59 17.90 14.51
C GLY A 269 2.78 18.53 13.14
N ARG A 270 4.05 18.64 12.75
CA ARG A 270 4.49 19.12 11.44
C ARG A 270 5.41 18.08 10.83
N ILE A 271 5.15 17.78 9.55
CA ILE A 271 6.04 16.99 8.70
C ILE A 271 6.53 17.95 7.63
N HIS A 272 7.78 18.39 7.74
CA HIS A 272 8.39 19.23 6.72
C HIS A 272 9.04 18.38 5.64
N PHE A 273 8.85 18.80 4.40
CA PHE A 273 9.29 18.08 3.23
C PHE A 273 9.75 19.00 2.10
N HIS A 274 10.47 18.40 1.16
CA HIS A 274 10.91 19.02 -0.08
C HIS A 274 10.38 18.18 -1.25
N ILE A 275 9.85 18.82 -2.28
CA ILE A 275 9.06 18.14 -3.33
C ILE A 275 9.87 17.20 -4.24
N GLY A 276 11.20 17.24 -4.13
CA GLY A 276 12.11 16.39 -4.92
C GLY A 276 12.48 16.95 -6.29
N SER A 277 11.95 18.12 -6.69
CA SER A 277 12.35 18.82 -7.91
C SER A 277 13.50 19.79 -7.67
N SER A 278 14.28 20.10 -8.71
CA SER A 278 15.38 21.08 -8.63
C SER A 278 16.45 20.75 -7.58
N LEU A 279 16.62 19.47 -7.28
CA LEU A 279 17.67 18.98 -6.41
C LEU A 279 19.03 19.06 -7.12
N SER A 280 20.08 19.27 -6.33
CA SER A 280 21.45 19.06 -6.80
C SER A 280 21.66 17.61 -7.25
N GLU A 281 22.67 17.37 -8.10
CA GLU A 281 22.97 16.02 -8.58
C GLU A 281 23.23 15.03 -7.44
N LYS A 282 23.93 15.47 -6.37
CA LYS A 282 24.25 14.62 -5.22
C LYS A 282 23.02 14.22 -4.43
N ILE A 283 22.11 15.17 -4.14
CA ILE A 283 20.88 14.87 -3.39
C ILE A 283 19.93 14.05 -4.28
N ASN A 284 19.83 14.39 -5.57
CA ASN A 284 18.99 13.66 -6.51
C ASN A 284 19.42 12.19 -6.66
N LYS A 285 20.74 11.93 -6.69
CA LYS A 285 21.27 10.55 -6.73
C LYS A 285 20.91 9.74 -5.48
N LEU A 286 20.84 10.38 -4.30
CA LEU A 286 20.43 9.71 -3.06
C LEU A 286 18.92 9.47 -3.01
N SER A 287 18.12 10.51 -3.27
CA SER A 287 16.66 10.41 -3.17
C SER A 287 16.04 9.67 -4.36
N GLY A 288 16.73 9.60 -5.50
CA GLY A 288 16.16 9.09 -6.75
C GLY A 288 15.08 9.99 -7.32
N GLY A 289 15.14 11.31 -7.06
CA GLY A 289 14.12 12.28 -7.46
C GLY A 289 12.82 12.23 -6.64
N ARG A 290 12.77 11.37 -5.59
CA ARG A 290 11.62 11.27 -4.68
C ARG A 290 11.44 12.53 -3.84
N LEU A 291 10.21 12.73 -3.38
CA LEU A 291 9.88 13.69 -2.32
C LEU A 291 10.69 13.34 -1.06
N ILE A 292 11.25 14.35 -0.39
CA ILE A 292 12.10 14.14 0.78
C ILE A 292 11.39 14.64 2.03
N VAL A 293 11.14 13.75 3.00
CA VAL A 293 10.70 14.13 4.35
C VAL A 293 11.95 14.31 5.22
N GLY A 294 12.16 15.53 5.73
CA GLY A 294 13.41 15.90 6.40
C GLY A 294 13.28 16.35 7.85
N ILE A 295 12.08 16.73 8.28
CA ILE A 295 11.85 17.18 9.66
C ILE A 295 10.47 16.74 10.12
N VAL A 296 10.42 16.07 11.27
CA VAL A 296 9.19 15.80 12.01
C VAL A 296 9.30 16.44 13.38
N CYS A 297 8.33 17.26 13.74
CA CYS A 297 8.37 18.03 14.99
C CYS A 297 6.98 18.46 15.45
N LYS A 298 6.89 18.97 16.68
CA LYS A 298 5.69 19.61 17.21
C LYS A 298 5.38 20.90 16.45
N HIS A 299 6.35 21.81 16.43
CA HIS A 299 6.31 23.09 15.75
C HIS A 299 7.75 23.67 15.74
N LEU A 300 8.14 24.39 14.69
CA LEU A 300 9.41 25.12 14.63
C LEU A 300 9.23 26.59 14.99
N SER A 301 10.32 27.31 15.28
CA SER A 301 10.22 28.74 15.53
C SER A 301 9.77 29.51 14.27
N THR A 302 9.08 30.63 14.44
CA THR A 302 8.58 31.50 13.35
C THR A 302 9.38 32.78 13.23
#